data_AF-A0A645DZY4-F1
#
_entry.id   AF-A0A645DZY4-F1
#
_cell.length_a   1.000
_cell.length_b   1.000
_cell.length_c   1.000
_cell.angle_alpha   90.00
_cell.angle_beta   90.00
_cell.angle_gamma   90.00
#
_symmetry.space_group_name_H-M   'P 1'
#
loop_
_entity.id
_entity.type
_entity.pdbx_description
1 polymer ?
#
loop_
_entity_poly.entity_id
_entity_poly.type
_entity_poly.pdbx_seq_one_letter_code
_entity_poly.pdbx_strand_id
1 'polypeptide(L)'
;MEYPWGFVTNGWGLSQERLDTLLHAGLRSVTVSLDGYTEASHEWFRGKKGSWIRALNAISRVAGTPGLVYDVVTCVNKKNIDALCQLKSMLISMEVKHWRLFTVFPKGRAKNNPLLKLSTEEFVQMMDFIRETRKEGKINVSYGCEGYLADYEMEVRDTPFFCQAGVHIASVLANGDISACPSLRGDYIQGNIYKDDFWTVWNTRYQVMRDRRWTKTGKCATCKSYKFCQGNGLHLRDEKTGELLHCHLEMMGKLQPQIKRRSILSKAVSFFT
;
A
#
# COMPACT_ATOMS: atom_id res chain seq x y z
N MET A 1 28.23 8.71 -10.38
CA MET A 1 27.20 8.33 -9.39
C MET A 1 26.04 7.76 -10.17
N GLU A 2 25.83 6.46 -10.12
CA GLU A 2 24.64 5.85 -10.72
C GLU A 2 23.41 6.17 -9.86
N TYR A 3 22.26 6.38 -10.50
CA TYR A 3 21.01 6.57 -9.77
C TYR A 3 20.54 5.21 -9.22
N PRO A 4 20.43 5.03 -7.89
CA PRO A 4 19.89 3.79 -7.35
C PRO A 4 18.43 3.67 -7.79
N TRP A 5 18.06 2.49 -8.26
CA TRP A 5 16.71 2.25 -8.75
C TRP A 5 16.17 0.91 -8.23
N GLY A 6 14.86 0.75 -8.36
CA GLY A 6 14.17 -0.45 -7.95
C GLY A 6 12.92 -0.71 -8.77
N PHE A 7 12.35 -1.89 -8.59
CA PHE A 7 11.12 -2.27 -9.28
C PHE A 7 10.19 -3.11 -8.40
N VAL A 8 8.92 -3.14 -8.81
CA VAL A 8 7.92 -4.06 -8.30
C VAL A 8 7.69 -5.16 -9.34
N THR A 9 7.72 -6.42 -8.93
CA THR A 9 7.61 -7.57 -9.84
C THR A 9 6.64 -8.63 -9.33
N ASN A 10 6.11 -9.44 -10.26
CA ASN A 10 5.41 -10.69 -9.95
C ASN A 10 6.37 -11.89 -9.83
N GLY A 11 7.68 -11.68 -10.00
CA GLY A 11 8.70 -12.72 -9.91
C GLY A 11 8.83 -13.63 -11.13
N TRP A 12 7.93 -13.54 -12.11
CA TRP A 12 7.83 -14.51 -13.22
C TRP A 12 9.14 -14.68 -14.00
N GLY A 13 9.78 -13.56 -14.32
CA GLY A 13 11.01 -13.53 -15.13
C GLY A 13 12.30 -13.40 -14.32
N LEU A 14 12.26 -13.44 -12.98
CA LEU A 14 13.43 -13.17 -12.15
C LEU A 14 14.25 -14.45 -11.89
N SER A 15 15.06 -14.84 -12.88
CA SER A 15 16.10 -15.87 -12.70
C SER A 15 17.29 -15.33 -11.89
N GLN A 16 18.21 -16.23 -11.48
CA GLN A 16 19.45 -15.80 -10.83
C GLN A 16 20.27 -14.89 -11.74
N GLU A 17 20.53 -15.35 -12.97
CA GLU A 17 21.26 -14.60 -13.99
C GLU A 17 20.65 -13.22 -14.24
N ARG A 18 19.31 -13.14 -14.30
CA ARG A 18 18.63 -11.85 -14.46
C ARG A 18 18.81 -10.97 -13.22
N LEU A 19 18.70 -11.52 -12.02
CA LEU A 19 18.93 -10.75 -10.80
C LEU A 19 20.37 -10.21 -10.77
N ASP A 20 21.36 -11.04 -11.09
CA ASP A 20 22.77 -10.66 -11.10
C ASP A 20 23.01 -9.51 -12.10
N THR A 21 22.51 -9.64 -13.34
CA THR A 21 22.64 -8.57 -14.35
C THR A 21 21.99 -7.26 -13.92
N LEU A 22 20.84 -7.31 -13.24
CA LEU A 22 20.16 -6.11 -12.72
C LEU A 22 20.93 -5.48 -11.55
N LEU A 23 21.52 -6.28 -10.66
CA LEU A 23 22.37 -5.80 -9.56
C LEU A 23 23.60 -5.05 -10.09
N HIS A 24 24.25 -5.60 -11.12
CA HIS A 24 25.35 -4.94 -11.85
C HIS A 24 24.89 -3.65 -12.54
N ALA A 25 23.64 -3.58 -12.99
CA ALA A 25 23.04 -2.38 -13.57
C ALA A 25 22.50 -1.37 -12.53
N GLY A 26 22.87 -1.50 -11.25
CA GLY A 26 22.53 -0.52 -10.21
C GLY A 26 21.20 -0.77 -9.48
N LEU A 27 20.58 -1.94 -9.62
CA LEU A 27 19.39 -2.31 -8.84
C LEU A 27 19.69 -2.31 -7.34
N ARG A 28 18.90 -1.56 -6.55
CA ARG A 28 19.04 -1.47 -5.09
C ARG A 28 17.76 -1.76 -4.32
N SER A 29 16.60 -1.83 -4.98
CA SER A 29 15.39 -2.30 -4.32
C SER A 29 14.45 -3.16 -5.17
N VAL A 30 13.81 -4.15 -4.54
CA VAL A 30 12.83 -5.04 -5.21
C VAL A 30 11.63 -5.30 -4.32
N THR A 31 10.42 -5.09 -4.83
CA THR A 31 9.19 -5.59 -4.21
C THR A 31 8.68 -6.80 -4.99
N VAL A 32 8.44 -7.93 -4.31
CA VAL A 32 7.87 -9.13 -4.93
C VAL A 32 6.44 -9.36 -4.46
N SER A 33 5.54 -9.56 -5.41
CA SER A 33 4.12 -9.81 -5.16
C SER A 33 3.82 -11.27 -4.76
N LEU A 34 3.15 -11.47 -3.62
CA LEU A 34 2.65 -12.77 -3.17
C LEU A 34 1.29 -12.63 -2.46
N ASP A 35 0.19 -13.07 -3.09
CA ASP A 35 -1.17 -12.86 -2.53
C ASP A 35 -1.89 -14.13 -2.08
N GLY A 36 -1.16 -15.22 -1.90
CA GLY A 36 -1.77 -16.48 -1.50
C GLY A 36 -0.77 -17.42 -0.85
N TYR A 37 -1.21 -18.05 0.24
CA TYR A 37 -0.44 -19.08 0.92
C TYR A 37 -0.29 -20.32 0.04
N THR A 38 -1.36 -20.69 -0.67
CA THR A 38 -1.37 -21.86 -1.57
C THR A 38 -1.30 -21.41 -3.03
N GLU A 39 -0.82 -22.31 -3.89
CA GLU A 39 -0.84 -22.14 -5.35
C GLU A 39 -2.23 -21.71 -5.85
N ALA A 40 -3.27 -22.46 -5.49
CA ALA A 40 -4.64 -22.16 -5.90
C ALA A 40 -5.09 -20.74 -5.48
N SER A 41 -4.77 -20.31 -4.26
CA SER A 41 -5.16 -18.98 -3.77
C SER A 41 -4.45 -17.84 -4.49
N HIS A 42 -3.15 -17.98 -4.72
CA HIS A 42 -2.34 -16.97 -5.38
C HIS A 42 -2.69 -16.88 -6.87
N GLU A 43 -2.82 -18.03 -7.54
CA GLU A 43 -3.10 -18.09 -8.97
C GLU A 43 -4.52 -17.67 -9.33
N TRP A 44 -5.50 -17.89 -8.44
CA TRP A 44 -6.83 -17.33 -8.57
C TRP A 44 -6.78 -15.80 -8.66
N PHE A 45 -6.00 -15.16 -7.78
CA PHE A 45 -5.89 -13.71 -7.75
C PHE A 45 -5.05 -13.16 -8.91
N ARG A 46 -3.93 -13.81 -9.23
CA ARG A 46 -2.99 -13.35 -10.28
C ARG A 46 -3.40 -13.77 -11.69
N GLY A 47 -4.31 -14.72 -11.83
CA GLY A 47 -4.84 -15.18 -13.11
C GLY A 47 -3.82 -15.92 -13.98
N LYS A 48 -2.80 -16.56 -13.38
CA LYS A 48 -1.72 -17.20 -14.12
C LYS A 48 -1.20 -18.46 -13.42
N LYS A 49 -1.33 -19.61 -14.09
CA LYS A 49 -0.75 -20.89 -13.66
C LYS A 49 0.78 -20.82 -13.58
N GLY A 50 1.35 -21.45 -12.57
CA GLY A 50 2.77 -21.40 -12.22
C GLY A 50 3.23 -20.10 -11.56
N SER A 51 2.35 -19.12 -11.31
CA SER A 51 2.79 -17.82 -10.76
C SER A 51 3.20 -17.90 -9.31
N TRP A 52 2.60 -18.80 -8.53
CA TRP A 52 2.92 -18.97 -7.11
C TRP A 52 4.38 -19.43 -6.91
N ILE A 53 4.78 -20.53 -7.57
CA ILE A 53 6.15 -21.05 -7.44
C ILE A 53 7.19 -20.05 -7.99
N ARG A 54 6.86 -19.28 -9.03
CA ARG A 54 7.73 -18.23 -9.56
C ARG A 54 7.91 -17.09 -8.57
N ALA A 55 6.84 -16.66 -7.90
CA ALA A 55 6.91 -15.66 -6.85
C ALA A 55 7.76 -16.15 -5.67
N LEU A 56 7.57 -17.39 -5.19
CA LEU A 56 8.38 -17.96 -4.10
C LEU A 56 9.86 -18.05 -4.45
N ASN A 57 10.20 -18.50 -5.66
CA ASN A 57 11.58 -18.54 -6.14
C ASN A 57 12.19 -17.14 -6.21
N ALA A 58 11.44 -16.15 -6.69
CA ALA A 58 11.89 -14.77 -6.71
C ALA A 58 12.12 -14.22 -5.29
N ILE A 59 11.22 -14.50 -4.35
CA ILE A 59 11.34 -14.11 -2.94
C ILE A 59 12.61 -14.70 -2.32
N SER A 60 12.84 -16.00 -2.50
CA SER A 60 14.04 -16.66 -1.98
C SER A 60 15.33 -16.01 -2.51
N ARG A 61 15.37 -15.67 -3.81
CA ARG A 61 16.52 -14.98 -4.40
C ARG A 61 16.75 -13.60 -3.81
N VAL A 62 15.71 -12.75 -3.75
CA VAL A 62 15.87 -11.38 -3.24
C VAL A 62 16.18 -11.38 -1.75
N ALA A 63 15.57 -12.27 -0.96
CA ALA A 63 15.82 -12.39 0.47
C ALA A 63 17.25 -12.87 0.76
N GLY A 64 17.78 -13.75 -0.09
CA GLY A 64 19.16 -14.24 -0.01
C GLY A 64 20.22 -13.31 -0.61
N THR A 65 19.86 -12.12 -1.12
CA THR A 65 20.80 -11.18 -1.74
C THR A 65 21.29 -10.14 -0.74
N PRO A 66 22.57 -10.16 -0.32
CA PRO A 66 23.10 -9.20 0.66
C PRO A 66 23.03 -7.76 0.15
N GLY A 67 22.62 -6.84 1.03
CA GLY A 67 22.58 -5.40 0.73
C GLY A 67 21.46 -4.94 -0.21
N LEU A 68 20.63 -5.85 -0.71
CA LEU A 68 19.44 -5.51 -1.50
C LEU A 68 18.28 -5.13 -0.57
N VAL A 69 17.71 -3.95 -0.75
CA VAL A 69 16.47 -3.57 -0.05
C VAL A 69 15.31 -4.31 -0.71
N TYR A 70 14.50 -5.02 0.04
CA TYR A 70 13.36 -5.72 -0.55
C TYR A 70 12.17 -5.75 0.40
N ASP A 71 11.01 -6.03 -0.17
CA ASP A 71 9.84 -6.44 0.59
C ASP A 71 8.96 -7.40 -0.22
N VAL A 72 8.19 -8.20 0.50
CA VAL A 72 7.08 -8.96 -0.09
C VAL A 72 5.82 -8.14 0.06
N VAL A 73 4.99 -8.10 -0.97
CA VAL A 73 3.70 -7.41 -0.92
C VAL A 73 2.53 -8.37 -1.13
N THR A 74 1.51 -8.23 -0.29
CA THR A 74 0.27 -9.01 -0.36
C THR A 74 -0.92 -8.08 -0.45
N CYS A 75 -1.74 -8.26 -1.48
CA CYS A 75 -3.04 -7.63 -1.61
C CYS A 75 -4.10 -8.49 -0.90
N VAL A 76 -4.56 -8.02 0.26
CA VAL A 76 -5.49 -8.74 1.13
C VAL A 76 -6.90 -8.62 0.58
N ASN A 77 -7.59 -9.75 0.52
CA ASN A 77 -8.96 -9.91 0.04
C ASN A 77 -9.67 -11.01 0.84
N LYS A 78 -10.97 -11.19 0.61
CA LYS A 78 -11.79 -12.15 1.37
C LYS A 78 -11.31 -13.60 1.29
N LYS A 79 -10.56 -13.98 0.25
CA LYS A 79 -10.08 -15.35 0.06
C LYS A 79 -8.74 -15.64 0.71
N ASN A 80 -7.96 -14.62 1.11
CA ASN A 80 -6.64 -14.82 1.69
C ASN A 80 -6.48 -14.27 3.11
N ILE A 81 -7.46 -13.51 3.62
CA ILE A 81 -7.35 -12.90 4.95
C ILE A 81 -7.20 -13.94 6.08
N ASP A 82 -7.92 -15.06 6.01
CA ASP A 82 -7.83 -16.13 7.00
C ASP A 82 -6.53 -16.95 6.88
N ALA A 83 -5.79 -16.75 5.79
CA ALA A 83 -4.51 -17.40 5.54
C ALA A 83 -3.30 -16.52 5.92
N LEU A 84 -3.52 -15.32 6.49
CA LEU A 84 -2.43 -14.38 6.82
C LEU A 84 -1.44 -14.97 7.84
N CYS A 85 -1.91 -15.77 8.80
CA CYS A 85 -1.03 -16.45 9.75
C CYS A 85 -0.12 -17.48 9.08
N GLN A 86 -0.65 -18.25 8.12
CA GLN A 86 0.09 -19.23 7.35
C GLN A 86 1.08 -18.54 6.41
N LEU A 87 0.67 -17.45 5.75
CA LEU A 87 1.55 -16.59 4.95
C LEU A 87 2.71 -16.05 5.80
N LYS A 88 2.43 -15.51 7.00
CA LYS A 88 3.46 -15.04 7.93
C LYS A 88 4.49 -16.12 8.23
N SER A 89 4.04 -17.30 8.65
CA SER A 89 4.93 -18.42 9.00
C SER A 89 5.80 -18.84 7.81
N MET A 90 5.21 -18.90 6.61
CA MET A 90 5.94 -19.23 5.38
C MET A 90 7.00 -18.17 5.04
N LEU A 91 6.65 -16.88 5.11
CA LEU A 91 7.60 -15.79 4.85
C LEU A 91 8.76 -15.81 5.85
N ILE A 92 8.48 -16.02 7.14
CA ILE A 92 9.52 -16.16 8.18
C ILE A 92 10.42 -17.36 7.87
N SER A 93 9.88 -18.51 7.47
CA SER A 93 10.71 -19.68 7.10
C SER A 93 11.57 -19.47 5.86
N MET A 94 11.18 -18.52 5.01
CA MET A 94 11.96 -18.08 3.84
C MET A 94 12.90 -16.91 4.17
N GLU A 95 13.09 -16.61 5.45
CA GLU A 95 13.95 -15.55 5.98
C GLU A 95 13.55 -14.13 5.56
N VAL A 96 12.32 -13.93 5.08
CA VAL A 96 11.80 -12.61 4.69
C VAL A 96 11.74 -11.69 5.90
N LYS A 97 12.32 -10.49 5.76
CA LYS A 97 12.37 -9.49 6.85
C LYS A 97 11.31 -8.41 6.74
N HIS A 98 10.88 -8.07 5.52
CA HIS A 98 9.92 -6.99 5.26
C HIS A 98 8.71 -7.48 4.47
N TRP A 99 7.52 -7.23 5.01
CA TRP A 99 6.25 -7.62 4.41
C TRP A 99 5.27 -6.45 4.44
N ARG A 100 4.62 -6.17 3.32
CA ARG A 100 3.67 -5.07 3.20
C ARG A 100 2.30 -5.58 2.81
N LEU A 101 1.27 -5.18 3.54
CA LEU A 101 -0.11 -5.54 3.26
C LEU A 101 -0.88 -4.33 2.72
N PHE A 102 -1.70 -4.56 1.69
CA PHE A 102 -2.59 -3.56 1.08
C PHE A 102 -3.99 -4.11 0.94
N THR A 103 -4.97 -3.23 0.77
CA THR A 103 -6.31 -3.63 0.35
C THR A 103 -6.47 -3.54 -1.16
N VAL A 104 -7.43 -4.26 -1.73
CA VAL A 104 -7.81 -4.03 -3.13
C VAL A 104 -8.69 -2.79 -3.19
N PHE A 105 -8.19 -1.71 -3.77
CA PHE A 105 -9.03 -0.54 -4.03
C PHE A 105 -10.06 -0.84 -5.15
N PRO A 106 -11.34 -0.44 -5.00
CA PRO A 106 -12.43 -0.80 -5.90
C PRO A 106 -12.42 0.02 -7.20
N LYS A 107 -11.34 -0.09 -7.99
CA LYS A 107 -11.17 0.61 -9.29
C LYS A 107 -10.86 -0.38 -10.41
N GLY A 108 -11.20 0.00 -11.64
CA GLY A 108 -11.02 -0.83 -12.83
C GLY A 108 -11.70 -2.20 -12.68
N ARG A 109 -10.97 -3.28 -12.96
CA ARG A 109 -11.48 -4.68 -12.88
C ARG A 109 -11.97 -5.08 -11.48
N ALA A 110 -11.53 -4.40 -10.42
CA ALA A 110 -11.92 -4.72 -9.05
C ALA A 110 -13.23 -4.04 -8.60
N LYS A 111 -13.72 -3.04 -9.35
CA LYS A 111 -14.82 -2.14 -8.92
C LYS A 111 -16.06 -2.89 -8.44
N ASN A 112 -16.47 -3.93 -9.16
CA ASN A 112 -17.70 -4.67 -8.90
C ASN A 112 -17.46 -6.09 -8.35
N ASN A 113 -16.27 -6.39 -7.84
CA ASN A 113 -15.96 -7.73 -7.33
C ASN A 113 -16.05 -7.77 -5.79
N PRO A 114 -17.12 -8.36 -5.21
CA PRO A 114 -17.30 -8.38 -3.76
C PRO A 114 -16.24 -9.22 -3.04
N LEU A 115 -15.61 -10.19 -3.72
CA LEU A 115 -14.55 -11.02 -3.13
C LEU A 115 -13.26 -10.24 -2.88
N LEU A 116 -13.07 -9.11 -3.58
CA LEU A 116 -11.88 -8.28 -3.45
C LEU A 116 -12.02 -7.21 -2.37
N LYS A 117 -13.24 -6.91 -1.94
CA LYS A 117 -13.51 -5.86 -0.96
C LYS A 117 -13.71 -6.45 0.43
N LEU A 118 -12.86 -6.07 1.38
CA LEU A 118 -13.02 -6.47 2.78
C LEU A 118 -14.25 -5.79 3.42
N SER A 119 -14.91 -6.49 4.33
CA SER A 119 -15.87 -5.91 5.27
C SER A 119 -15.16 -5.09 6.35
N THR A 120 -15.94 -4.42 7.19
CA THR A 120 -15.40 -3.68 8.34
C THR A 120 -14.65 -4.60 9.30
N GLU A 121 -15.24 -5.76 9.60
CA GLU A 121 -14.69 -6.76 10.50
C GLU A 121 -13.39 -7.34 9.94
N GLU A 122 -13.37 -7.68 8.66
CA GLU A 122 -12.18 -8.18 7.96
C GLU A 122 -11.08 -7.11 7.89
N PHE A 123 -11.43 -5.84 7.64
CA PHE A 123 -10.44 -4.77 7.62
C PHE A 123 -9.81 -4.54 9.01
N VAL A 124 -10.62 -4.57 10.07
CA VAL A 124 -10.14 -4.49 11.46
C VAL A 124 -9.30 -5.71 11.83
N GLN A 125 -9.72 -6.93 11.44
CA GLN A 125 -8.95 -8.16 11.62
C GLN A 125 -7.55 -8.04 10.99
N MET A 126 -7.47 -7.46 9.79
CA MET A 126 -6.19 -7.21 9.13
C MET A 126 -5.33 -6.19 9.90
N MET A 127 -5.91 -5.10 10.41
CA MET A 127 -5.16 -4.12 11.22
C MET A 127 -4.62 -4.74 12.52
N ASP A 128 -5.47 -5.48 13.23
CA ASP A 128 -5.09 -6.19 14.46
C ASP A 128 -4.00 -7.23 14.18
N PHE A 129 -4.11 -7.97 13.07
CA PHE A 129 -3.07 -8.91 12.63
C PHE A 129 -1.72 -8.23 12.42
N ILE A 130 -1.68 -7.08 11.75
CA ILE A 130 -0.44 -6.32 11.53
C ILE A 130 0.15 -5.87 12.87
N ARG A 131 -0.69 -5.30 13.75
CA ARG A 131 -0.26 -4.84 15.08
C ARG A 131 0.35 -5.96 15.91
N GLU A 132 -0.32 -7.10 16.03
CA GLU A 132 0.17 -8.23 16.83
C GLU A 132 1.43 -8.84 16.20
N THR A 133 1.48 -8.98 14.88
CA THR A 133 2.68 -9.49 14.18
C THR A 133 3.89 -8.58 14.38
N ARG A 134 3.70 -7.24 14.40
CA ARG A 134 4.79 -6.30 14.68
C ARG A 134 5.35 -6.46 16.10
N LYS A 135 4.49 -6.73 17.09
CA LYS A 135 4.93 -7.00 18.48
C LYS A 135 5.77 -8.26 18.61
N GLU A 136 5.56 -9.26 17.75
CA GLU A 136 6.37 -10.48 17.75
C GLU A 136 7.84 -10.25 17.34
N GLY A 137 8.11 -9.19 16.57
CA GLY A 137 9.48 -8.82 16.16
C GLY A 137 10.18 -9.79 15.20
N LYS A 138 9.48 -10.82 14.70
CA LYS A 138 10.06 -11.85 13.81
C LYS A 138 10.11 -11.44 12.34
N ILE A 139 9.19 -10.56 11.93
CA ILE A 139 9.08 -9.99 10.59
C ILE A 139 8.54 -8.57 10.72
N ASN A 140 9.11 -7.62 9.98
CA ASN A 140 8.58 -6.27 9.93
C ASN A 140 7.43 -6.23 8.92
N VAL A 141 6.20 -6.36 9.42
CA VAL A 141 4.99 -6.18 8.64
C VAL A 141 4.49 -4.74 8.75
N SER A 142 3.98 -4.19 7.65
CA SER A 142 3.38 -2.85 7.63
C SER A 142 2.18 -2.76 6.71
N TYR A 143 1.21 -1.93 7.08
CA TYR A 143 0.17 -1.51 6.16
C TYR A 143 0.73 -0.53 5.13
N GLY A 144 0.25 -0.65 3.89
CA GLY A 144 0.64 0.20 2.78
C GLY A 144 0.35 1.69 2.97
N CYS A 145 0.66 2.46 1.93
CA CYS A 145 0.47 3.91 1.89
C CYS A 145 -1.01 4.33 1.72
N GLU A 146 -1.95 3.39 1.81
CA GLU A 146 -3.39 3.64 1.66
C GLU A 146 -3.95 4.18 2.98
N GLY A 147 -4.91 5.09 2.93
CA GLY A 147 -5.76 5.36 4.09
C GLY A 147 -5.15 6.14 5.24
N TYR A 148 -5.89 7.10 5.81
CA TYR A 148 -5.68 7.46 7.21
C TYR A 148 -6.41 6.46 8.13
N LEU A 149 -5.70 5.95 9.14
CA LEU A 149 -6.12 4.82 9.98
C LEU A 149 -6.45 5.18 11.44
N ALA A 150 -6.53 6.48 11.77
CA ALA A 150 -6.84 6.96 13.12
C ALA A 150 -5.97 6.28 14.19
N ASP A 151 -6.57 5.57 15.14
CA ASP A 151 -5.85 4.99 16.29
C ASP A 151 -4.86 3.88 15.90
N TYR A 152 -4.96 3.32 14.70
CA TYR A 152 -3.98 2.34 14.20
C TYR A 152 -2.75 2.99 13.55
N GLU A 153 -2.74 4.32 13.33
CA GLU A 153 -1.52 5.02 12.92
C GLU A 153 -0.42 4.73 13.93
N MET A 154 0.82 4.59 13.45
CA MET A 154 1.98 4.19 14.26
C MET A 154 1.95 2.76 14.82
N GLU A 155 0.78 2.13 14.96
CA GLU A 155 0.68 0.72 15.37
C GLU A 155 0.92 -0.24 14.20
N VAL A 156 0.39 0.09 13.01
CA VAL A 156 0.45 -0.79 11.82
C VAL A 156 1.45 -0.33 10.75
N ARG A 157 2.10 0.81 10.95
CA ARG A 157 3.14 1.36 10.08
C ARG A 157 4.02 2.36 10.82
N ASP A 158 5.23 2.57 10.32
CA ASP A 158 6.26 3.36 11.02
C ASP A 158 6.11 4.88 10.83
N THR A 159 5.26 5.31 9.90
CA THR A 159 5.02 6.73 9.61
C THR A 159 3.52 7.02 9.56
N PRO A 160 3.07 8.20 10.02
CA PRO A 160 1.69 8.61 9.86
C PRO A 160 1.30 8.67 8.38
N PHE A 161 0.03 8.41 8.08
CA PHE A 161 -0.49 8.57 6.72
C PHE A 161 -0.14 9.94 6.12
N PHE A 162 0.48 9.90 4.94
CA PHE A 162 0.65 11.06 4.09
C PHE A 162 0.63 10.63 2.62
N CYS A 163 -0.23 11.25 1.81
CA CYS A 163 -0.23 10.97 0.37
C CYS A 163 0.96 11.69 -0.27
N GLN A 164 1.96 10.92 -0.69
CA GLN A 164 3.21 11.45 -1.26
C GLN A 164 3.09 11.88 -2.73
N ALA A 165 1.97 11.58 -3.36
CA ALA A 165 1.73 11.84 -4.78
C ALA A 165 1.85 13.34 -5.07
N GLY A 166 2.77 13.73 -5.95
CA GLY A 166 2.99 15.12 -6.33
C GLY A 166 3.74 15.97 -5.31
N VAL A 167 4.19 15.35 -4.21
CA VAL A 167 4.98 15.99 -3.15
C VAL A 167 6.39 15.40 -3.11
N HIS A 168 6.50 14.08 -2.93
CA HIS A 168 7.78 13.36 -2.98
C HIS A 168 7.88 12.41 -4.17
N ILE A 169 6.75 12.11 -4.81
CA ILE A 169 6.65 11.15 -5.90
C ILE A 169 6.07 11.83 -7.14
N ALA A 170 6.66 11.54 -8.29
CA ALA A 170 6.12 11.75 -9.62
C ALA A 170 6.25 10.45 -10.41
N SER A 171 5.50 10.33 -11.51
CA SER A 171 5.53 9.15 -12.36
C SER A 171 5.45 9.56 -13.82
N VAL A 172 6.15 8.82 -14.68
CA VAL A 172 5.98 8.87 -16.13
C VAL A 172 5.31 7.57 -16.56
N LEU A 173 4.15 7.68 -17.22
CA LEU A 173 3.40 6.54 -17.74
C LEU A 173 4.03 6.07 -19.06
N ALA A 174 3.67 4.86 -19.51
CA ALA A 174 4.24 4.26 -20.72
C ALA A 174 4.00 5.07 -22.01
N ASN A 175 2.95 5.90 -22.05
CA ASN A 175 2.65 6.82 -23.14
C ASN A 175 3.36 8.18 -23.02
N GLY A 176 4.23 8.35 -22.02
CA GLY A 176 4.96 9.59 -21.74
C GLY A 176 4.23 10.56 -20.79
N ASP A 177 3.00 10.28 -20.38
CA ASP A 177 2.27 11.20 -19.51
C ASP A 177 2.93 11.33 -18.14
N ILE A 178 3.07 12.57 -17.69
CA ILE A 178 3.62 12.93 -16.38
C ILE A 178 2.45 12.99 -15.39
N SER A 179 2.51 12.21 -14.32
CA SER A 179 1.51 12.19 -13.23
C SER A 179 2.21 12.16 -11.86
N ALA A 180 1.46 11.91 -10.79
CA ALA A 180 1.91 12.04 -9.41
C ALA A 180 2.18 10.71 -8.67
N CYS A 181 1.59 9.60 -9.11
CA CYS A 181 1.77 8.30 -8.48
C CYS A 181 1.44 7.20 -9.50
N PRO A 182 2.17 6.08 -9.53
CA PRO A 182 1.88 4.98 -10.45
C PRO A 182 0.47 4.38 -10.31
N SER A 183 -0.18 4.59 -9.16
CA SER A 183 -1.57 4.17 -8.93
C SER A 183 -2.62 5.14 -9.46
N LEU A 184 -2.22 6.34 -9.91
CA LEU A 184 -3.10 7.28 -10.61
C LEU A 184 -3.10 6.92 -12.10
N ARG A 185 -4.28 6.60 -12.64
CA ARG A 185 -4.43 6.11 -14.02
C ARG A 185 -5.15 7.15 -14.84
N GLY A 186 -4.41 7.99 -15.55
CA GLY A 186 -4.97 9.11 -16.34
C GLY A 186 -5.37 10.33 -15.52
N ASP A 187 -5.50 10.15 -14.21
CA ASP A 187 -5.89 11.20 -13.27
C ASP A 187 -4.71 12.09 -12.96
N TYR A 188 -4.99 13.38 -12.91
CA TYR A 188 -4.00 14.38 -12.55
C TYR A 188 -2.74 14.35 -13.43
N ILE A 189 -2.91 14.12 -14.74
CA ILE A 189 -1.82 14.32 -15.72
C ILE A 189 -1.40 15.79 -15.70
N GLN A 190 -0.08 16.02 -15.63
CA GLN A 190 0.55 17.33 -15.53
C GLN A 190 1.28 17.74 -16.82
N GLY A 191 1.44 16.82 -17.77
CA GLY A 191 2.12 17.06 -19.02
C GLY A 191 2.54 15.76 -19.67
N ASN A 192 3.42 15.84 -20.65
CA ASN A 192 3.97 14.67 -21.32
C ASN A 192 5.48 14.86 -21.57
N ILE A 193 6.30 13.88 -21.21
CA ILE A 193 7.77 13.98 -21.25
C ILE A 193 8.34 14.18 -22.67
N TYR A 194 7.56 13.89 -23.71
CA TYR A 194 7.96 14.14 -25.10
C TYR A 194 7.67 15.58 -25.56
N LYS A 195 6.98 16.39 -24.75
CA LYS A 195 6.54 17.75 -25.09
C LYS A 195 6.94 18.79 -24.05
N ASP A 196 6.98 18.40 -22.78
CA ASP A 196 7.22 19.26 -21.64
C ASP A 196 8.54 18.91 -20.94
N ASP A 197 9.24 19.93 -20.44
CA ASP A 197 10.35 19.74 -19.51
C ASP A 197 9.85 19.24 -18.14
N PHE A 198 10.33 18.07 -17.70
CA PHE A 198 9.85 17.42 -16.49
C PHE A 198 10.09 18.28 -15.24
N TRP A 199 11.22 18.99 -15.16
CA TRP A 199 11.54 19.82 -14.00
C TRP A 199 10.61 21.03 -13.89
N THR A 200 10.30 21.66 -15.02
CA THR A 200 9.31 22.74 -15.10
C THR A 200 7.94 22.25 -14.67
N VAL A 201 7.50 21.08 -15.16
CA VAL A 201 6.22 20.46 -14.77
C VAL A 201 6.18 20.20 -13.26
N TRP A 202 7.25 19.61 -12.70
CA TRP A 202 7.37 19.34 -11.26
C TRP A 202 7.22 20.61 -10.41
N ASN A 203 7.84 21.72 -10.81
CA ASN A 203 7.80 22.95 -10.02
C ASN A 203 6.48 23.71 -10.17
N THR A 204 5.81 23.61 -11.32
CA THR A 204 4.74 24.54 -11.68
C THR A 204 3.34 23.96 -11.83
N ARG A 205 3.16 22.63 -11.90
CA ARG A 205 1.84 22.04 -12.24
C ARG A 205 1.21 21.15 -11.14
N TYR A 206 1.97 20.73 -10.13
CA TYR A 206 1.47 19.82 -9.08
C TYR A 206 0.61 20.46 -7.97
N GLN A 207 0.10 21.68 -8.14
CA GLN A 207 -0.61 22.43 -7.09
C GLN A 207 -1.85 21.70 -6.59
N VAL A 208 -2.60 21.03 -7.46
CA VAL A 208 -3.79 20.25 -7.06
C VAL A 208 -3.44 19.09 -6.11
N MET A 209 -2.22 18.56 -6.15
CA MET A 209 -1.78 17.53 -5.19
C MET A 209 -1.20 18.13 -3.91
N ARG A 210 -0.51 19.27 -4.04
CA ARG A 210 0.20 19.93 -2.93
C ARG A 210 -0.75 20.73 -2.03
N ASP A 211 -1.75 21.39 -2.62
CA ASP A 211 -2.83 22.04 -1.91
C ASP A 211 -4.09 21.17 -1.95
N ARG A 212 -4.32 20.47 -0.84
CA ARG A 212 -5.40 19.48 -0.73
C ARG A 212 -6.70 20.07 -0.21
N ARG A 213 -6.83 21.40 -0.06
CA ARG A 213 -8.05 22.05 0.48
C ARG A 213 -9.31 21.70 -0.32
N TRP A 214 -9.17 21.50 -1.63
CA TRP A 214 -10.28 21.09 -2.51
C TRP A 214 -10.88 19.72 -2.12
N THR A 215 -10.14 18.87 -1.40
CA THR A 215 -10.62 17.56 -0.96
C THR A 215 -11.62 17.63 0.21
N LYS A 216 -11.79 18.83 0.80
CA LYS A 216 -12.67 19.12 1.95
C LYS A 216 -14.13 19.29 1.52
N THR A 217 -14.66 18.31 0.79
CA THR A 217 -16.02 18.29 0.22
C THR A 217 -16.78 17.04 0.66
N GLY A 218 -18.09 17.00 0.46
CA GLY A 218 -18.95 15.89 0.85
C GLY A 218 -18.76 15.51 2.33
N LYS A 219 -18.54 14.21 2.61
CA LYS A 219 -18.29 13.70 3.98
C LYS A 219 -17.02 14.26 4.63
N CYS A 220 -16.05 14.74 3.86
CA CYS A 220 -14.83 15.33 4.38
C CYS A 220 -15.03 16.76 4.90
N ALA A 221 -16.09 17.45 4.49
CA ALA A 221 -16.34 18.85 4.83
C ALA A 221 -16.40 19.11 6.35
N THR A 222 -17.04 18.19 7.08
CA THR A 222 -17.26 18.25 8.53
C THR A 222 -16.45 17.20 9.33
N CYS A 223 -15.55 16.47 8.67
CA CYS A 223 -14.80 15.39 9.29
C CYS A 223 -13.75 15.93 10.28
N LYS A 224 -13.84 15.54 11.56
CA LYS A 224 -12.89 15.97 12.61
C LYS A 224 -11.45 15.48 12.37
N SER A 225 -11.29 14.37 11.65
CA SER A 225 -9.99 13.79 11.32
C SER A 225 -9.36 14.39 10.06
N TYR A 226 -10.02 15.35 9.39
CA TYR A 226 -9.54 15.92 8.13
C TYR A 226 -8.14 16.55 8.26
N LYS A 227 -7.81 17.17 9.40
CA LYS A 227 -6.49 17.78 9.63
C LYS A 227 -5.32 16.78 9.52
N PHE A 228 -5.57 15.50 9.76
CA PHE A 228 -4.59 14.42 9.64
C PHE A 228 -4.72 13.68 8.31
N CYS A 229 -5.95 13.40 7.88
CA CYS A 229 -6.24 12.60 6.69
C CYS A 229 -6.09 13.38 5.37
N GLN A 230 -6.40 14.68 5.38
CA GLN A 230 -6.44 15.56 4.21
C GLN A 230 -7.24 15.00 3.03
N GLY A 231 -8.26 14.18 3.30
CA GLY A 231 -9.09 13.59 2.26
C GLY A 231 -8.57 12.31 1.61
N ASN A 232 -7.67 11.56 2.28
CA ASN A 232 -7.20 10.22 1.92
C ASN A 232 -6.36 10.14 0.61
N GLY A 233 -5.79 8.99 0.22
CA GLY A 233 -4.94 8.91 -0.97
C GLY A 233 -5.64 9.41 -2.24
N LEU A 234 -4.93 10.15 -3.11
CA LEU A 234 -5.54 10.68 -4.35
C LEU A 234 -6.10 9.59 -5.26
N HIS A 235 -5.51 8.39 -5.24
CA HIS A 235 -5.99 7.23 -6.00
C HIS A 235 -7.35 6.67 -5.48
N LEU A 236 -7.83 7.17 -4.34
CA LEU A 236 -9.15 6.82 -3.76
C LEU A 236 -10.21 7.89 -4.04
N ARG A 237 -9.92 8.84 -4.93
CA ARG A 237 -10.88 9.88 -5.35
C ARG A 237 -11.35 9.65 -6.78
N ASP A 238 -12.58 10.07 -7.02
CA ASP A 238 -13.13 10.13 -8.36
C ASP A 238 -12.43 11.22 -9.15
N GLU A 239 -12.22 10.91 -10.42
CA GLU A 239 -11.40 11.64 -11.37
C GLU A 239 -12.09 12.92 -11.84
N LYS A 240 -13.43 12.87 -11.95
CA LYS A 240 -14.25 13.95 -12.53
C LYS A 240 -14.92 14.78 -11.44
N THR A 241 -15.41 14.11 -10.40
CA THR A 241 -16.15 14.79 -9.33
C THR A 241 -15.26 15.18 -8.16
N GLY A 242 -14.07 14.58 -8.04
CA GLY A 242 -13.19 14.75 -6.89
C GLY A 242 -13.72 14.09 -5.62
N GLU A 243 -14.84 13.37 -5.67
CA GLU A 243 -15.46 12.74 -4.52
C GLU A 243 -14.60 11.60 -3.97
N LEU A 244 -14.66 11.40 -2.65
CA LEU A 244 -13.96 10.30 -2.00
C LEU A 244 -14.70 8.98 -2.25
N LEU A 245 -14.14 8.12 -3.11
CA LEU A 245 -14.69 6.80 -3.43
C LEU A 245 -14.59 5.84 -2.24
N HIS A 246 -13.54 6.00 -1.42
CA HIS A 246 -13.21 5.03 -0.39
C HIS A 246 -12.60 5.68 0.86
N CYS A 247 -13.35 5.64 1.97
CA CYS A 247 -12.93 6.18 3.25
C CYS A 247 -12.47 5.07 4.20
N HIS A 248 -11.21 5.08 4.60
CA HIS A 248 -10.68 4.06 5.54
C HIS A 248 -11.24 4.22 6.95
N LEU A 249 -11.67 5.42 7.35
CA LEU A 249 -12.38 5.59 8.64
C LEU A 249 -13.73 4.87 8.64
N GLU A 250 -14.46 4.88 7.52
CA GLU A 250 -15.70 4.12 7.36
C GLU A 250 -15.45 2.62 7.40
N MET A 251 -14.36 2.14 6.79
CA MET A 251 -13.97 0.73 6.84
C MET A 251 -13.64 0.25 8.24
N MET A 252 -13.27 1.14 9.16
CA MET A 252 -13.06 0.80 10.56
C MET A 252 -14.33 1.01 11.41
N GLY A 253 -15.47 1.35 10.81
CA GLY A 253 -16.69 1.71 11.53
C GLY A 253 -16.61 3.05 12.29
N LYS A 254 -15.64 3.91 11.94
CA LYS A 254 -15.33 5.17 12.65
C LYS A 254 -15.87 6.40 11.88
N LEU A 255 -17.18 6.59 11.82
CA LEU A 255 -17.80 7.90 11.57
C LEU A 255 -18.73 8.26 12.75
N GLN A 256 -18.43 9.36 13.45
CA GLN A 256 -19.04 9.79 14.73
C GLN A 256 -20.54 10.15 14.63
N PRO A 257 -21.36 10.21 15.73
CA PRO A 257 -21.14 9.88 17.15
C PRO A 257 -22.05 8.74 17.71
N GLN A 258 -21.69 8.22 18.90
CA GLN A 258 -22.46 7.31 19.80
C GLN A 258 -22.71 5.86 19.34
N ILE A 259 -21.77 4.94 19.62
CA ILE A 259 -22.10 3.60 20.13
C ILE A 259 -21.15 3.30 21.30
N LYS A 260 -21.75 3.00 22.46
CA LYS A 260 -21.14 2.75 23.77
C LYS A 260 -19.77 2.06 23.68
N ARG A 261 -18.72 2.74 24.14
CA ARG A 261 -17.49 2.05 24.56
C ARG A 261 -17.87 1.14 25.73
N ARG A 262 -17.80 -0.18 25.54
CA ARG A 262 -17.67 -1.11 26.67
C ARG A 262 -16.46 -0.66 27.47
N SER A 263 -16.69 -0.35 28.74
CA SER A 263 -15.67 -0.09 29.73
C SER A 263 -14.74 -1.31 29.83
N ILE A 264 -13.52 -1.16 29.35
CA ILE A 264 -12.42 -2.03 29.78
C ILE A 264 -11.46 -1.14 30.58
N LEU A 265 -11.74 -1.15 31.88
CA LEU A 265 -10.85 -1.08 33.03
C LEU A 265 -9.57 -0.22 32.93
N SER A 266 -9.63 0.86 33.70
CA SER A 266 -8.56 1.49 34.49
C SER A 266 -7.22 0.74 34.57
N LYS A 267 -6.14 1.44 34.18
CA LYS A 267 -4.91 1.64 34.96
C LYS A 267 -3.90 2.45 34.15
N ALA A 268 -3.68 3.69 34.56
CA ALA A 268 -2.40 4.42 34.49
C ALA A 268 -2.64 5.93 34.69
N VAL A 269 -2.84 6.35 35.94
CA VAL A 269 -2.53 7.73 36.34
C VAL A 269 -1.85 7.66 37.70
N SER A 270 -0.54 7.78 37.67
CA SER A 270 0.32 8.21 38.76
C SER A 270 1.72 8.24 38.17
N PHE A 271 2.21 9.41 37.80
CA PHE A 271 3.60 9.87 37.93
C PHE A 271 3.68 11.27 37.28
N PHE A 272 4.44 12.15 37.92
CA PHE A 272 4.58 13.61 37.73
C PHE A 272 3.61 14.51 38.52
N THR A 273 3.87 14.60 39.82
CA THR A 273 4.21 15.90 40.43
C THR A 273 5.69 16.17 40.22
#